data_AF-A0A355U0T0-F1
#
_entry.id   AF-A0A355U0T0-F1
#
_cell.length_a   1.000
_cell.length_b   1.000
_cell.length_c   1.000
_cell.angle_alpha   90.00
_cell.angle_beta   90.00
_cell.angle_gamma   90.00
#
_symmetry.space_group_name_H-M   'P 1'
#
loop_
_entity.id
_entity.type
_entity.pdbx_description
1 polymer ?
#
loop_
_entity_poly.entity_id
_entity_poly.type
_entity_poly.pdbx_seq_one_letter_code
_entity_poly.pdbx_strand_id
1 'polypeptide(L)'
;MKNKKNKIILLIVAAAVVVLVGVLLLLIFLPKDGASGTATYDEGVKMSVNVDENGVHQAQIITNEKGEIDNNSYGTLLEYYPANINKIHVENSKGTFDVLSETPTNENGETEATIYTIKGYEDFDLQAGIADEIANAAAALDFTKVISLDGKNSSDYGFDKPTATITVYFDDDTSAVIIVGDNAPQDAGAYIKFGNSDTVYFVTVDSVSAFSYGLTDMFSLAINDSATDTNNSQAKSITLGGTHLDKEIVIEPNTNSDISASYAMSAPVEAYASEAASSNVEGDIRGLYATSVQMVNPSDAQLKELGLDNPYATVKAVYPDTTIELIAAKPDSEGTVSMMIKGGNVVYQIGKDSVTWVEVTFDEMLSEYMLSPSMVSLSKMTVNDGKKNYEFVFSSTTSTEKDEEDSETTSTTTTVKYGDKEIDLGNFSTYFQNVTLITRADGDTESFSGNPVLSVKYDFTSGDSETVSFYNTGNERYLAVVNGQAIGHVYKAGINKLVNQTSQIAGNEQVDAF
;
A
#
# COMPACT_ATOMS: atom_id res chain seq x y z
N MET A 1 -21.96 -2.60 26.54
CA MET A 1 -21.93 -3.68 25.53
C MET A 1 -20.47 -4.00 25.25
N LYS A 2 -20.15 -5.30 25.19
CA LYS A 2 -18.80 -5.86 25.24
C LYS A 2 -18.04 -5.58 23.93
N ASN A 3 -16.91 -4.89 24.02
CA ASN A 3 -15.93 -4.80 22.94
C ASN A 3 -15.24 -6.15 22.78
N LYS A 4 -15.50 -6.78 21.65
CA LYS A 4 -14.90 -8.05 21.23
C LYS A 4 -13.67 -7.70 20.39
N LYS A 5 -12.55 -7.36 21.04
CA LYS A 5 -11.24 -7.29 20.36
C LYS A 5 -10.86 -8.71 19.96
N ASN A 6 -10.70 -8.93 18.66
CA ASN A 6 -10.23 -10.19 18.09
C ASN A 6 -8.85 -10.52 18.66
N LYS A 7 -8.77 -11.68 19.30
CA LYS A 7 -7.54 -12.28 19.80
C LYS A 7 -6.85 -12.96 18.63
N ILE A 8 -5.81 -12.33 18.08
CA ILE A 8 -4.73 -13.08 17.44
C ILE A 8 -3.65 -13.21 18.51
N ILE A 9 -3.82 -14.25 19.33
CA ILE A 9 -2.78 -14.78 20.20
C ILE A 9 -2.08 -15.85 19.37
N LEU A 10 -0.85 -15.58 18.94
CA LEU A 10 0.04 -16.63 18.46
C LEU A 10 1.51 -16.27 18.75
N LEU A 11 1.99 -16.84 19.87
CA LEU A 11 3.35 -17.36 20.09
C LEU A 11 4.55 -16.39 20.09
N ILE A 12 4.67 -15.60 21.16
CA ILE A 12 5.97 -15.05 21.64
C ILE A 12 6.38 -15.82 22.91
N VAL A 13 6.68 -17.11 22.75
CA VAL A 13 7.39 -17.92 23.76
C VAL A 13 8.65 -18.55 23.15
N ALA A 14 8.98 -18.23 21.89
CA ALA A 14 10.10 -18.86 21.18
C ALA A 14 11.49 -18.32 21.58
N ALA A 15 11.61 -17.06 22.03
CA ALA A 15 12.93 -16.46 22.29
C ALA A 15 13.64 -17.04 23.55
N ALA A 16 12.89 -17.33 24.62
CA ALA A 16 13.46 -17.96 25.82
C ALA A 16 13.81 -19.45 25.60
N VAL A 17 13.19 -20.08 24.60
CA VAL A 17 13.43 -21.49 24.28
C VAL A 17 14.63 -21.66 23.35
N VAL A 18 14.90 -20.76 22.40
CA VAL A 18 16.00 -20.95 21.44
C VAL A 18 17.39 -20.86 22.08
N VAL A 19 17.60 -19.99 23.08
CA VAL A 19 18.91 -19.89 23.77
C VAL A 19 19.11 -21.07 24.74
N LEU A 20 18.07 -21.45 25.49
CA LEU A 20 18.12 -22.65 26.34
C LEU A 20 18.22 -23.94 25.51
N VAL A 21 17.59 -24.01 24.33
CA VAL A 21 17.66 -25.14 23.40
C VAL A 21 18.99 -25.16 22.66
N GLY A 22 19.66 -24.03 22.40
CA GLY A 22 21.03 -24.01 21.88
C GLY A 22 22.02 -24.65 22.85
N VAL A 23 21.93 -24.29 24.13
CA VAL A 23 22.74 -24.87 25.21
C VAL A 23 22.31 -26.31 25.56
N LEU A 24 21.00 -26.63 25.54
CA LEU A 24 20.51 -28.01 25.74
C LEU A 24 20.80 -28.94 24.56
N LEU A 25 20.76 -28.47 23.31
CA LEU A 25 21.08 -29.28 22.12
C LEU A 25 22.57 -29.62 22.10
N LEU A 26 23.44 -28.70 22.53
CA LEU A 26 24.85 -29.00 22.80
C LEU A 26 25.03 -30.12 23.84
N LEU A 27 24.13 -30.23 24.83
CA LEU A 27 24.13 -31.32 25.81
C LEU A 27 23.45 -32.61 25.32
N ILE A 28 22.52 -32.55 24.35
CA ILE A 28 21.81 -33.73 23.80
C ILE A 28 22.64 -34.46 22.72
N PHE A 29 23.58 -33.77 22.06
CA PHE A 29 24.52 -34.39 21.09
C PHE A 29 25.74 -35.08 21.74
N LEU A 30 25.74 -35.29 23.05
CA LEU A 30 26.70 -36.20 23.69
C LEU A 30 26.45 -37.64 23.21
N PRO A 31 27.44 -38.33 22.59
CA PRO A 31 27.28 -39.71 22.20
C PRO A 31 27.03 -40.59 23.43
N LYS A 32 25.89 -41.29 23.46
CA LYS A 32 25.69 -42.41 24.38
C LYS A 32 26.45 -43.62 23.83
N ASP A 33 27.49 -43.98 24.58
CA ASP A 33 28.29 -45.20 24.55
C ASP A 33 29.24 -45.43 23.36
N GLY A 34 30.54 -45.55 23.70
CA GLY A 34 31.37 -46.60 23.10
C GLY A 34 32.45 -46.19 22.09
N ALA A 35 32.89 -44.94 22.02
CA ALA A 35 34.11 -44.59 21.29
C ALA A 35 34.85 -43.44 21.99
N SER A 36 36.11 -43.68 22.39
CA SER A 36 36.99 -42.73 23.05
C SER A 36 37.49 -41.66 22.06
N GLY A 37 36.60 -40.75 21.67
CA GLY A 37 36.95 -39.45 21.11
C GLY A 37 36.50 -38.39 22.10
N THR A 38 37.44 -37.79 22.84
CA THR A 38 37.15 -36.66 23.71
C THR A 38 36.67 -35.50 22.86
N ALA A 39 35.39 -35.13 22.96
CA ALA A 39 34.92 -33.85 22.46
C ALA A 39 35.77 -32.76 23.14
N THR A 40 36.58 -32.07 22.34
CA THR A 40 37.46 -31.02 22.83
C THR A 40 36.59 -29.79 23.07
N TYR A 41 36.43 -29.39 24.31
CA TYR A 41 35.70 -28.17 24.68
C TYR A 41 36.56 -26.97 24.26
N ASP A 42 36.02 -26.12 23.39
CA ASP A 42 36.64 -24.84 23.01
C ASP A 42 36.29 -23.81 24.10
N GLU A 43 37.28 -23.47 24.94
CA GLU A 43 37.15 -22.52 26.05
C GLU A 43 36.97 -21.06 25.61
N GLY A 44 36.98 -20.77 24.29
CA GLY A 44 36.90 -19.41 23.78
C GLY A 44 38.21 -18.63 23.94
N VAL A 45 38.16 -17.34 23.63
CA VAL A 45 39.25 -16.40 23.87
C VAL A 45 39.29 -16.03 25.35
N LYS A 46 40.46 -16.17 25.97
CA LYS A 46 40.68 -15.68 27.35
C LYS A 46 40.64 -14.16 27.35
N MET A 47 39.70 -13.60 28.09
CA MET A 47 39.48 -12.16 28.18
C MET A 47 38.86 -11.75 29.51
N SER A 48 38.87 -10.46 29.79
CA SER A 48 38.09 -9.84 30.86
C SER A 48 37.32 -8.63 30.31
N VAL A 49 36.09 -8.45 30.78
CA VAL A 49 35.30 -7.25 30.54
C VAL A 49 35.22 -6.45 31.85
N ASN A 50 35.45 -5.14 31.77
CA ASN A 50 35.41 -4.25 32.92
C ASN A 50 34.85 -2.88 32.53
N VAL A 51 34.47 -2.09 33.51
CA VAL A 51 34.03 -0.70 33.31
C VAL A 51 35.18 0.25 33.64
N ASP A 52 35.40 1.27 32.81
CA ASP A 52 36.42 2.29 33.04
C ASP A 52 35.95 3.43 34.00
N GLU A 53 36.81 4.42 34.23
CA GLU A 53 36.53 5.53 35.14
C GLU A 53 35.36 6.43 34.69
N ASN A 54 34.95 6.35 33.42
CA ASN A 54 33.83 7.10 32.85
C ASN A 54 32.56 6.25 32.74
N GLY A 55 32.56 5.01 33.25
CA GLY A 55 31.41 4.12 33.16
C GLY A 55 31.30 3.38 31.82
N VAL A 56 32.35 3.36 30.98
CA VAL A 56 32.32 2.68 29.67
C VAL A 56 32.86 1.26 29.78
N HIS A 57 32.13 0.28 29.24
CA HIS A 57 32.58 -1.12 29.12
C HIS A 57 33.78 -1.23 28.20
N GLN A 58 34.78 -1.97 28.66
CA GLN A 58 36.05 -2.24 28.00
C GLN A 58 36.29 -3.75 27.97
N ALA A 59 36.92 -4.22 26.91
CA ALA A 59 37.33 -5.61 26.77
C ALA A 59 38.86 -5.71 26.68
N GLN A 60 39.44 -6.56 27.52
CA GLN A 60 40.88 -6.85 27.52
C GLN A 60 41.13 -8.31 27.16
N ILE A 61 41.84 -8.54 26.05
CA ILE A 61 42.28 -9.88 25.65
C ILE A 61 43.52 -10.29 26.45
N ILE A 62 43.51 -11.49 27.01
CA ILE A 62 44.62 -12.04 27.78
C ILE A 62 45.55 -12.81 26.83
N THR A 63 46.79 -12.35 26.71
CA THR A 63 47.84 -13.00 25.92
C THR A 63 48.80 -13.81 26.78
N ASN A 64 49.47 -14.78 26.18
CA ASN A 64 50.57 -15.50 26.83
C ASN A 64 51.84 -14.62 26.96
N GLU A 65 52.91 -15.17 27.56
CA GLU A 65 54.18 -14.45 27.79
C GLU A 65 54.86 -13.94 26.51
N LYS A 66 54.46 -14.43 25.33
CA LYS A 66 54.97 -14.00 24.02
C LYS A 66 54.09 -12.93 23.35
N GLY A 67 52.97 -12.54 23.98
CA GLY A 67 52.01 -11.61 23.40
C GLY A 67 51.06 -12.26 22.38
N GLU A 68 50.94 -13.59 22.38
CA GLU A 68 50.06 -14.35 21.47
C GLU A 68 48.75 -14.75 22.17
N ILE A 69 47.67 -14.91 21.42
CA ILE A 69 46.38 -15.41 21.90
C ILE A 69 46.41 -16.94 21.81
N ASP A 70 46.34 -17.65 22.95
CA ASP A 70 46.45 -19.12 22.99
C ASP A 70 45.31 -19.83 22.23
N ASN A 71 44.08 -19.32 22.35
CA ASN A 71 42.89 -19.82 21.66
C ASN A 71 42.11 -18.64 21.09
N ASN A 72 42.09 -18.50 19.76
CA ASN A 72 41.47 -17.37 19.07
C ASN A 72 40.20 -17.80 18.32
N SER A 73 39.19 -18.17 19.11
CA SER A 73 37.85 -18.52 18.66
C SER A 73 36.87 -17.41 19.08
N TYR A 74 35.85 -17.73 19.87
CA TYR A 74 34.75 -16.83 20.21
C TYR A 74 34.91 -16.17 21.60
N GLY A 75 34.14 -15.12 21.85
CA GLY A 75 33.98 -14.50 23.16
C GLY A 75 32.86 -13.47 23.18
N THR A 76 32.47 -13.03 24.38
CA THR A 76 31.36 -12.10 24.61
C THR A 76 31.88 -10.75 25.08
N LEU A 77 31.58 -9.69 24.35
CA LEU A 77 31.98 -8.31 24.68
C LEU A 77 30.98 -7.63 25.60
N LEU A 78 29.70 -7.96 25.43
CA LEU A 78 28.58 -7.31 26.07
C LEU A 78 27.44 -8.31 26.24
N GLU A 79 26.82 -8.34 27.42
CA GLU A 79 25.69 -9.22 27.72
C GLU A 79 24.72 -8.50 28.68
N TYR A 80 23.75 -7.82 28.10
CA TYR A 80 22.63 -7.16 28.79
C TYR A 80 21.31 -7.68 28.24
N TYR A 81 20.21 -7.43 28.97
CA TYR A 81 18.88 -7.53 28.39
C TYR A 81 18.50 -6.19 27.74
N PRO A 82 17.77 -6.19 26.62
CA PRO A 82 17.26 -4.95 26.00
C PRO A 82 16.48 -4.07 26.99
N ALA A 83 15.77 -4.68 27.93
CA ALA A 83 15.02 -3.98 28.98
C ALA A 83 15.89 -3.16 29.95
N ASN A 84 17.21 -3.41 30.01
CA ASN A 84 18.18 -2.68 30.81
C ASN A 84 18.83 -1.51 30.05
N ILE A 85 18.44 -1.27 28.81
CA ILE A 85 18.88 -0.12 28.04
C ILE A 85 17.99 1.07 28.38
N ASN A 86 18.59 2.25 28.52
CA ASN A 86 17.88 3.54 28.64
C ASN A 86 17.90 4.29 27.30
N LYS A 87 19.06 4.31 26.63
CA LYS A 87 19.23 5.02 25.37
C LYS A 87 20.26 4.34 24.48
N ILE A 88 20.01 4.33 23.17
CA ILE A 88 20.96 3.93 22.14
C ILE A 88 21.16 5.12 21.21
N HIS A 89 22.38 5.63 21.18
CA HIS A 89 22.80 6.64 20.22
C HIS A 89 23.35 5.95 18.98
N VAL A 90 22.77 6.22 17.82
CA VAL A 90 23.17 5.62 16.53
C VAL A 90 23.73 6.72 15.65
N GLU A 91 24.96 6.56 15.18
CA GLU A 91 25.57 7.37 14.12
C GLU A 91 25.96 6.47 12.96
N ASN A 92 25.44 6.72 11.75
CA ASN A 92 25.83 5.98 10.55
C ASN A 92 25.71 6.86 9.29
N SER A 93 25.90 6.24 8.12
CA SER A 93 25.81 6.95 6.83
C SER A 93 24.43 7.57 6.52
N LYS A 94 23.35 7.12 7.19
CA LYS A 94 21.98 7.64 7.05
C LYS A 94 21.64 8.71 8.10
N GLY A 95 22.60 9.09 8.95
CA GLY A 95 22.46 10.18 9.92
C GLY A 95 22.62 9.72 11.37
N THR A 96 22.04 10.51 12.28
CA THR A 96 22.18 10.33 13.72
C THR A 96 20.83 10.40 14.41
N PHE A 97 20.56 9.48 15.33
CA PHE A 97 19.34 9.48 16.15
C PHE A 97 19.56 8.79 17.51
N ASP A 98 18.67 9.09 18.45
CA ASP A 98 18.64 8.47 19.77
C ASP A 98 17.37 7.60 19.89
N VAL A 99 17.53 6.29 20.08
CA VAL A 99 16.45 5.40 20.52
C VAL A 99 16.38 5.48 22.05
N LEU A 100 15.21 5.77 22.59
CA LEU A 100 14.93 5.73 24.02
C LEU A 100 14.12 4.48 24.34
N SER A 101 14.37 3.87 25.48
CA SER A 101 13.64 2.69 25.95
C SER A 101 13.12 2.90 27.36
N GLU A 102 11.86 2.54 27.56
CA GLU A 102 11.22 2.51 28.87
C GLU A 102 10.59 1.14 29.08
N THR A 103 10.91 0.49 30.19
CA THR A 103 10.29 -0.79 30.56
C THR A 103 9.34 -0.57 31.74
N PRO A 104 8.04 -0.31 31.48
CA PRO A 104 7.10 -0.01 32.55
C PRO A 104 6.89 -1.21 33.47
N THR A 105 6.46 -0.92 34.69
CA THR A 105 6.10 -1.92 35.69
C THR A 105 4.65 -1.71 36.09
N ASN A 106 3.85 -2.77 36.11
CA ASN A 106 2.45 -2.69 36.48
C ASN A 106 2.27 -2.46 38.00
N GLU A 107 1.03 -2.26 38.44
CA GLU A 107 0.69 -2.02 39.86
C GLU A 107 1.15 -3.15 40.83
N ASN A 108 1.42 -4.35 40.30
CA ASN A 108 1.87 -5.50 41.07
C ASN A 108 3.41 -5.64 41.11
N GLY A 109 4.15 -4.74 40.46
CA GLY A 109 5.61 -4.83 40.38
C GLY A 109 6.12 -5.75 39.27
N GLU A 110 5.25 -6.19 38.35
CA GLU A 110 5.65 -7.03 37.21
C GLU A 110 6.02 -6.15 36.01
N THR A 111 7.16 -6.47 35.39
CA THR A 111 7.67 -5.79 34.20
C THR A 111 6.76 -6.05 33.00
N GLU A 112 6.40 -4.98 32.28
CA GLU A 112 5.67 -5.03 31.02
C GLU A 112 6.63 -4.99 29.82
N ALA A 113 6.09 -5.01 28.59
CA ALA A 113 6.89 -4.93 27.39
C ALA A 113 7.65 -3.60 27.32
N THR A 114 8.94 -3.64 26.95
CA THR A 114 9.73 -2.44 26.68
C THR A 114 9.09 -1.64 25.55
N ILE A 115 8.93 -0.34 25.79
CA ILE A 115 8.43 0.63 24.82
C ILE A 115 9.62 1.41 24.29
N TYR A 116 9.74 1.47 22.97
CA TYR A 116 10.77 2.27 22.30
C TYR A 116 10.17 3.54 21.74
N THR A 117 10.92 4.64 21.84
CA THR A 117 10.62 5.93 21.20
C THR A 117 11.87 6.50 20.56
N ILE A 118 11.72 7.42 19.61
CA ILE A 118 12.84 8.15 19.03
C ILE A 118 12.85 9.56 19.61
N LYS A 119 13.97 9.97 20.19
CA LYS A 119 14.08 11.27 20.87
C LYS A 119 13.79 12.42 19.91
N GLY A 120 12.87 13.30 20.30
CA GLY A 120 12.38 14.41 19.47
C GLY A 120 11.29 14.02 18.46
N TYR A 121 10.88 12.75 18.44
CA TYR A 121 9.83 12.19 17.58
C TYR A 121 8.92 11.23 18.36
N GLU A 122 8.72 11.50 19.66
CA GLU A 122 7.95 10.65 20.57
C GLU A 122 6.46 10.54 20.20
N ASP A 123 5.94 11.51 19.45
CA ASP A 123 4.54 11.55 18.98
C ASP A 123 4.29 10.74 17.70
N PHE A 124 5.32 10.09 17.13
CA PHE A 124 5.20 9.33 15.88
C PHE A 124 5.11 7.83 16.14
N ASP A 125 4.25 7.18 15.35
CA ASP A 125 4.17 5.72 15.34
C ASP A 125 5.44 5.12 14.71
N LEU A 126 6.00 4.14 15.40
CA LEU A 126 7.18 3.41 14.92
C LEU A 126 6.80 2.18 14.10
N GLN A 127 7.68 1.82 13.17
CA GLN A 127 7.60 0.55 12.46
C GLN A 127 7.92 -0.58 13.45
N ALA A 128 7.01 -1.53 13.56
CA ALA A 128 7.15 -2.64 14.50
C ALA A 128 8.44 -3.45 14.22
N GLY A 129 9.21 -3.74 15.29
CA GLY A 129 10.38 -4.60 15.27
C GLY A 129 11.72 -3.92 15.00
N ILE A 130 11.74 -2.75 14.33
CA ILE A 130 13.03 -2.16 13.94
C ILE A 130 13.80 -1.63 15.15
N ALA A 131 13.12 -0.97 16.09
CA ALA A 131 13.76 -0.52 17.33
C ALA A 131 14.19 -1.71 18.21
N ASP A 132 13.40 -2.79 18.24
CA ASP A 132 13.74 -4.03 18.92
C ASP A 132 15.02 -4.67 18.35
N GLU A 133 15.18 -4.71 17.02
CA GLU A 133 16.39 -5.22 16.38
C GLU A 133 17.64 -4.44 16.77
N ILE A 134 17.55 -3.10 16.80
CA ILE A 134 18.65 -2.23 17.27
C ILE A 134 18.96 -2.51 18.73
N ALA A 135 17.93 -2.59 19.59
CA ALA A 135 18.11 -2.83 21.02
C ALA A 135 18.70 -4.22 21.32
N ASN A 136 18.28 -5.26 20.59
CA ASN A 136 18.84 -6.60 20.72
C ASN A 136 20.32 -6.64 20.32
N ALA A 137 20.68 -6.02 19.19
CA ALA A 137 22.08 -5.92 18.76
C ALA A 137 22.94 -5.08 19.72
N ALA A 138 22.35 -4.04 20.33
CA ALA A 138 23.01 -3.18 21.30
C ALA A 138 23.15 -3.81 22.70
N ALA A 139 22.30 -4.77 23.05
CA ALA A 139 22.29 -5.39 24.38
C ALA A 139 23.31 -6.53 24.50
N ALA A 140 23.52 -7.30 23.43
CA ALA A 140 24.39 -8.47 23.46
C ALA A 140 25.28 -8.55 22.21
N LEU A 141 26.59 -8.70 22.41
CA LEU A 141 27.55 -8.72 21.32
C LEU A 141 28.64 -9.76 21.55
N ASP A 142 28.62 -10.78 20.70
CA ASP A 142 29.63 -11.82 20.63
C ASP A 142 30.55 -11.59 19.42
N PHE A 143 31.83 -11.95 19.57
CA PHE A 143 32.77 -12.06 18.47
C PHE A 143 33.16 -13.51 18.24
N THR A 144 33.57 -13.78 17.00
CA THR A 144 34.00 -15.11 16.52
C THR A 144 35.51 -15.21 16.34
N LYS A 145 36.21 -14.06 16.37
CA LYS A 145 37.67 -13.97 16.33
C LYS A 145 38.20 -12.61 16.76
N VAL A 146 39.40 -12.57 17.34
CA VAL A 146 40.22 -11.36 17.48
C VAL A 146 41.17 -11.26 16.27
N ILE A 147 41.10 -10.14 15.55
CA ILE A 147 41.85 -9.90 14.31
C ILE A 147 43.17 -9.19 14.59
N SER A 148 43.15 -8.19 15.46
CA SER A 148 44.32 -7.37 15.79
C SER A 148 44.21 -6.90 17.24
N LEU A 149 45.31 -6.94 18.00
CA LEU A 149 45.35 -6.48 19.40
C LEU A 149 45.75 -5.00 19.54
N ASP A 150 46.46 -4.46 18.56
CA ASP A 150 47.05 -3.11 18.60
C ASP A 150 46.48 -2.20 17.50
N GLY A 151 45.39 -2.61 16.85
CA GLY A 151 44.76 -1.87 15.77
C GLY A 151 45.64 -1.70 14.53
N LYS A 152 46.73 -2.46 14.38
CA LYS A 152 47.52 -2.42 13.13
C LYS A 152 46.63 -2.68 11.93
N ASN A 153 46.84 -1.89 10.89
CA ASN A 153 46.06 -1.89 9.65
C ASN A 153 44.56 -1.60 9.89
N SER A 154 44.21 -0.79 10.89
CA SER A 154 42.83 -0.37 11.18
C SER A 154 42.09 0.16 9.92
N SER A 155 42.81 0.80 9.01
CA SER A 155 42.29 1.28 7.73
C SER A 155 41.80 0.15 6.81
N ASP A 156 42.46 -1.01 6.83
CA ASP A 156 42.11 -2.17 6.00
C ASP A 156 40.78 -2.81 6.43
N TYR A 157 40.28 -2.42 7.60
CA TYR A 157 39.03 -2.88 8.19
C TYR A 157 37.95 -1.79 8.21
N GLY A 158 38.14 -0.66 7.51
CA GLY A 158 37.12 0.38 7.35
C GLY A 158 37.04 1.41 8.48
N PHE A 159 37.88 1.35 9.51
CA PHE A 159 37.75 2.26 10.67
C PHE A 159 38.16 3.71 10.42
N ASP A 160 38.74 4.03 9.25
CA ASP A 160 38.94 5.42 8.83
C ASP A 160 37.61 6.11 8.47
N LYS A 161 36.60 5.31 8.09
CA LYS A 161 35.24 5.72 7.77
C LYS A 161 34.28 4.65 8.27
N PRO A 162 34.08 4.55 9.60
CA PRO A 162 33.24 3.52 10.18
C PRO A 162 31.84 3.57 9.58
N THR A 163 31.24 2.40 9.37
CA THR A 163 29.89 2.26 8.80
C THR A 163 28.83 2.65 9.82
N ALA A 164 29.09 2.41 11.10
CA ALA A 164 28.28 2.88 12.22
C ALA A 164 29.13 3.08 13.50
N THR A 165 28.70 3.99 14.37
CA THR A 165 29.17 4.15 15.74
C THR A 165 27.96 4.16 16.67
N ILE A 166 27.93 3.23 17.61
CA ILE A 166 26.80 3.02 18.52
C ILE A 166 27.26 3.27 19.95
N THR A 167 26.54 4.14 20.66
CA THR A 167 26.75 4.33 22.09
C THR A 167 25.50 3.91 22.85
N VAL A 168 25.63 2.88 23.67
CA VAL A 168 24.54 2.30 24.47
C VAL A 168 24.67 2.82 25.90
N TYR A 169 23.57 3.28 26.49
CA TYR A 169 23.49 3.73 27.87
C TYR A 169 22.53 2.82 28.63
N PHE A 170 23.02 2.21 29.70
CA PHE A 170 22.27 1.24 30.51
C PHE A 170 21.61 1.90 31.73
N ASP A 171 20.72 1.16 32.39
CA ASP A 171 20.03 1.57 33.61
C ASP A 171 20.91 1.55 34.88
N ASP A 172 22.06 0.88 34.81
CA ASP A 172 23.08 0.80 35.87
C ASP A 172 24.12 1.93 35.83
N ASP A 173 23.81 3.00 35.09
CA ASP A 173 24.67 4.16 34.80
C ASP A 173 25.96 3.82 34.02
N THR A 174 26.11 2.61 33.48
CA THR A 174 27.21 2.24 32.57
C THR A 174 26.85 2.47 31.11
N SER A 175 27.85 2.35 30.23
CA SER A 175 27.67 2.52 28.78
C SER A 175 28.61 1.62 27.98
N ALA A 176 28.29 1.37 26.71
CA ALA A 176 29.17 0.66 25.77
C ALA A 176 29.28 1.44 24.46
N VAL A 177 30.45 1.36 23.82
CA VAL A 177 30.71 1.95 22.50
C VAL A 177 31.08 0.84 21.53
N ILE A 178 30.36 0.75 20.42
CA ILE A 178 30.60 -0.21 19.34
C ILE A 178 30.88 0.59 18.07
N ILE A 179 32.06 0.42 17.48
CA ILE A 179 32.43 1.05 16.22
C ILE A 179 32.46 -0.05 15.16
N VAL A 180 31.63 0.06 14.14
CA VAL A 180 31.51 -0.91 13.06
C VAL A 180 32.34 -0.45 11.87
N GLY A 181 33.24 -1.32 11.40
CA GLY A 181 34.05 -1.12 10.21
C GLY A 181 33.39 -1.69 8.96
N ASP A 182 34.22 -2.20 8.05
CA ASP A 182 33.78 -2.84 6.81
C ASP A 182 33.28 -4.28 7.05
N ASN A 183 32.42 -4.75 6.13
CA ASN A 183 32.13 -6.17 6.00
C ASN A 183 33.33 -6.89 5.37
N ALA A 184 33.65 -8.08 5.87
CA ALA A 184 34.61 -8.95 5.23
C ALA A 184 34.08 -9.45 3.86
N PRO A 185 34.98 -9.81 2.92
CA PRO A 185 34.59 -10.31 1.62
C PRO A 185 33.61 -11.50 1.70
N GLN A 186 32.69 -11.57 0.74
CA GLN A 186 31.67 -12.63 0.65
C GLN A 186 30.77 -12.73 1.89
N ASP A 187 30.52 -11.59 2.56
CA ASP A 187 29.64 -11.48 3.74
C ASP A 187 30.02 -12.43 4.89
N ALA A 188 31.31 -12.75 5.00
CA ALA A 188 31.82 -13.70 6.00
C ALA A 188 31.66 -13.20 7.45
N GLY A 189 31.41 -11.90 7.64
CA GLY A 189 31.30 -11.22 8.92
C GLY A 189 31.62 -9.73 8.79
N ALA A 190 31.71 -9.04 9.92
CA ALA A 190 32.04 -7.62 10.00
C ALA A 190 33.17 -7.38 11.02
N TYR A 191 33.94 -6.32 10.81
CA TYR A 191 34.96 -5.88 11.76
C TYR A 191 34.38 -4.85 12.74
N ILE A 192 34.69 -4.97 14.03
CA ILE A 192 34.31 -3.97 15.04
C ILE A 192 35.47 -3.59 15.96
N LYS A 193 35.37 -2.40 16.57
CA LYS A 193 36.08 -2.05 17.81
C LYS A 193 35.07 -1.88 18.93
N PHE A 194 35.51 -2.15 20.16
CA PHE A 194 34.67 -2.10 21.35
C PHE A 194 35.31 -1.25 22.45
N GLY A 195 34.51 -0.37 23.07
CA GLY A 195 34.97 0.59 24.05
C GLY A 195 35.98 1.57 23.46
N ASN A 196 37.06 1.82 24.20
CA ASN A 196 38.15 2.72 23.81
C ASN A 196 39.38 1.96 23.28
N SER A 197 39.25 0.64 23.08
CA SER A 197 40.35 -0.23 22.64
C SER A 197 40.56 -0.19 21.13
N ASP A 198 41.83 -0.30 20.71
CA ASP A 198 42.19 -0.50 19.30
C ASP A 198 42.10 -1.96 18.84
N THR A 199 41.73 -2.88 19.73
CA THR A 199 41.50 -4.28 19.38
C THR A 199 40.40 -4.38 18.32
N VAL A 200 40.71 -5.07 17.22
CA VAL A 200 39.77 -5.36 16.15
C VAL A 200 39.19 -6.76 16.37
N TYR A 201 37.87 -6.84 16.45
CA TYR A 201 37.12 -8.08 16.58
C TYR A 201 36.39 -8.39 15.27
N PHE A 202 36.09 -9.67 15.07
CA PHE A 202 35.30 -10.16 13.95
C PHE A 202 33.98 -10.74 14.45
N VAL A 203 32.87 -10.19 13.97
CA VAL A 203 31.50 -10.58 14.36
C VAL A 203 30.73 -11.10 13.14
N THR A 204 29.59 -11.74 13.36
CA THR A 204 28.67 -12.05 12.26
C THR A 204 28.03 -10.76 11.74
N VAL A 205 27.66 -10.71 10.46
CA VAL A 205 27.01 -9.52 9.88
C VAL A 205 25.69 -9.23 10.59
N ASP A 206 24.92 -10.26 10.95
CA ASP A 206 23.63 -10.13 11.64
C ASP A 206 23.75 -9.47 13.01
N SER A 207 24.89 -9.60 13.71
CA SER A 207 25.10 -8.95 15.01
C SER A 207 25.18 -7.42 14.93
N VAL A 208 25.41 -6.86 13.74
CA VAL A 208 25.60 -5.41 13.56
C VAL A 208 24.76 -4.81 12.43
N SER A 209 24.01 -5.62 11.68
CA SER A 209 23.24 -5.15 10.53
C SER A 209 22.16 -4.13 10.90
N ALA A 210 21.53 -4.28 12.08
CA ALA A 210 20.54 -3.34 12.61
C ALA A 210 21.11 -1.91 12.81
N PHE A 211 22.42 -1.77 13.00
CA PHE A 211 23.06 -0.46 13.15
C PHE A 211 23.13 0.35 11.85
N SER A 212 22.70 -0.23 10.73
CA SER A 212 22.58 0.46 9.44
C SER A 212 21.22 1.13 9.20
N TYR A 213 20.24 0.95 10.10
CA TYR A 213 18.96 1.66 10.03
C TYR A 213 19.18 3.16 10.21
N GLY A 214 18.49 3.96 9.39
CA GLY A 214 18.45 5.41 9.52
C GLY A 214 17.22 5.87 10.30
N LEU A 215 17.18 7.16 10.61
CA LEU A 215 16.06 7.78 11.33
C LEU A 215 14.70 7.48 10.66
N THR A 216 14.62 7.61 9.33
CA THR A 216 13.36 7.40 8.60
C THR A 216 12.91 5.95 8.58
N ASP A 217 13.84 4.99 8.70
CA ASP A 217 13.51 3.56 8.76
C ASP A 217 12.71 3.23 10.05
N MET A 218 12.73 4.13 11.06
CA MET A 218 12.08 3.90 12.35
C MET A 218 10.58 4.10 12.34
N PHE A 219 10.03 4.84 11.38
CA PHE A 219 8.65 5.28 11.42
C PHE A 219 7.72 4.35 10.66
N SER A 220 6.48 4.24 11.14
CA SER A 220 5.44 3.43 10.53
C SER A 220 5.27 3.77 9.05
N LEU A 221 5.19 2.72 8.23
CA LEU A 221 4.90 2.84 6.81
C LEU A 221 3.39 2.91 6.52
N ALA A 222 2.53 2.70 7.52
CA ALA A 222 1.09 2.87 7.36
C ALA A 222 0.77 4.36 7.18
N ILE A 223 0.18 4.72 6.04
CA ILE A 223 -0.19 6.11 5.72
C ILE A 223 -1.55 6.43 6.34
N ASN A 224 -2.51 5.52 6.25
CA ASN A 224 -3.84 5.67 6.85
C ASN A 224 -4.48 4.29 7.15
N ASP A 225 -5.56 4.31 7.93
CA ASP A 225 -6.22 3.09 8.39
C ASP A 225 -7.11 2.46 7.32
N SER A 226 -7.02 1.13 7.20
CA SER A 226 -8.00 0.33 6.46
C SER A 226 -9.41 0.44 7.06
N ALA A 227 -10.44 0.12 6.27
CA ALA A 227 -11.80 0.04 6.78
C ALA A 227 -11.93 -1.07 7.84
N THR A 228 -12.57 -0.77 8.97
CA THR A 228 -12.78 -1.75 10.04
C THR A 228 -13.91 -2.74 9.75
N ASP A 229 -14.81 -2.39 8.83
CA ASP A 229 -15.91 -3.21 8.35
C ASP A 229 -16.35 -2.77 6.94
N THR A 230 -17.23 -3.56 6.32
CA THR A 230 -17.73 -3.34 4.95
C THR A 230 -18.68 -2.17 4.81
N ASN A 231 -19.27 -1.64 5.89
CA ASN A 231 -20.14 -0.47 5.79
C ASN A 231 -19.32 0.82 5.62
N ASN A 232 -18.05 0.78 6.01
CA ASN A 232 -17.13 1.91 5.93
C ASN A 232 -16.13 1.80 4.75
N SER A 233 -16.25 0.76 3.91
CA SER A 233 -15.32 0.53 2.80
C SER A 233 -15.58 1.42 1.60
N GLN A 234 -16.84 1.81 1.35
CA GLN A 234 -17.22 2.65 0.21
C GLN A 234 -17.23 4.12 0.60
N ALA A 235 -16.59 4.97 -0.22
CA ALA A 235 -16.66 6.42 -0.07
C ALA A 235 -18.02 6.95 -0.53
N LYS A 236 -18.60 7.89 0.22
CA LYS A 236 -19.79 8.64 -0.18
C LYS A 236 -19.52 9.62 -1.32
N SER A 237 -18.28 10.10 -1.40
CA SER A 237 -17.81 11.01 -2.44
C SER A 237 -16.29 10.96 -2.52
N ILE A 238 -15.75 11.01 -3.72
CA ILE A 238 -14.31 11.15 -3.98
C ILE A 238 -14.12 12.39 -4.87
N THR A 239 -13.22 13.28 -4.46
CA THR A 239 -12.82 14.48 -5.20
C THR A 239 -11.35 14.36 -5.57
N LEU A 240 -11.06 14.45 -6.87
CA LEU A 240 -9.72 14.42 -7.45
C LEU A 240 -9.35 15.80 -7.96
N GLY A 241 -8.11 16.21 -7.76
CA GLY A 241 -7.62 17.53 -8.15
C GLY A 241 -6.10 17.61 -8.15
N GLY A 242 -5.57 18.82 -7.97
CA GLY A 242 -4.15 19.12 -8.09
C GLY A 242 -3.79 19.69 -9.46
N THR A 243 -2.55 20.13 -9.63
CA THR A 243 -2.14 20.86 -10.84
C THR A 243 -2.13 20.03 -12.12
N HIS A 244 -2.20 18.70 -12.03
CA HIS A 244 -2.28 17.82 -13.20
C HIS A 244 -3.65 17.80 -13.87
N LEU A 245 -4.69 18.26 -13.17
CA LEU A 245 -6.06 18.36 -13.68
C LEU A 245 -6.46 19.82 -13.87
N ASP A 246 -7.01 20.14 -15.03
CA ASP A 246 -7.54 21.48 -15.32
C ASP A 246 -8.76 21.83 -14.45
N LYS A 247 -9.53 20.82 -14.06
CA LYS A 247 -10.72 20.92 -13.21
C LYS A 247 -10.80 19.73 -12.27
N GLU A 248 -11.36 19.95 -11.09
CA GLU A 248 -11.64 18.87 -10.15
C GLU A 248 -12.64 17.88 -10.75
N ILE A 249 -12.42 16.60 -10.45
CA ILE A 249 -13.33 15.51 -10.77
C ILE A 249 -14.00 15.08 -9.48
N VAL A 250 -15.33 15.03 -9.46
CA VAL A 250 -16.10 14.59 -8.30
C VAL A 250 -16.95 13.39 -8.71
N ILE A 251 -16.77 12.27 -8.01
CA ILE A 251 -17.58 11.06 -8.18
C ILE A 251 -18.27 10.68 -6.87
N GLU A 252 -19.47 10.12 -7.00
CA GLU A 252 -20.33 9.68 -5.91
C GLU A 252 -20.93 8.31 -6.27
N PRO A 253 -21.24 7.44 -5.30
CA PRO A 253 -21.89 6.16 -5.58
C PRO A 253 -23.15 6.38 -6.41
N ASN A 254 -23.26 5.64 -7.51
CA ASN A 254 -24.40 5.77 -8.40
C ASN A 254 -25.68 5.33 -7.68
N THR A 255 -26.67 6.22 -7.62
CA THR A 255 -27.98 5.93 -7.01
C THR A 255 -28.98 5.35 -8.00
N ASN A 256 -28.70 5.39 -9.31
CA ASN A 256 -29.56 4.83 -10.33
C ASN A 256 -29.19 3.36 -10.59
N SER A 257 -29.89 2.43 -9.92
CA SER A 257 -29.68 0.99 -10.07
C SER A 257 -30.06 0.43 -11.45
N ASP A 258 -30.77 1.21 -12.26
CA ASP A 258 -31.17 0.80 -13.60
C ASP A 258 -30.02 0.96 -14.62
N ILE A 259 -28.97 1.71 -14.25
CA ILE A 259 -27.74 1.89 -15.03
C ILE A 259 -26.59 1.11 -14.36
N SER A 260 -25.89 0.31 -15.17
CA SER A 260 -24.68 -0.41 -14.75
C SER A 260 -23.49 0.55 -14.67
N ALA A 261 -23.38 1.24 -13.53
CA ALA A 261 -22.24 2.06 -13.14
C ALA A 261 -22.11 2.02 -11.61
N SER A 262 -20.90 1.83 -11.07
CA SER A 262 -20.64 1.91 -9.62
C SER A 262 -20.68 3.36 -9.11
N TYR A 263 -20.18 4.29 -9.93
CA TYR A 263 -20.09 5.72 -9.59
C TYR A 263 -20.69 6.60 -10.69
N ALA A 264 -21.28 7.72 -10.27
CA ALA A 264 -21.66 8.83 -11.13
C ALA A 264 -20.73 10.02 -10.86
N MET A 265 -20.40 10.76 -11.91
CA MET A 265 -19.62 11.98 -11.86
C MET A 265 -20.56 13.20 -11.79
N SER A 266 -20.31 14.10 -10.85
CA SER A 266 -21.06 15.36 -10.69
C SER A 266 -20.25 16.59 -11.12
N ALA A 267 -18.93 16.47 -11.25
CA ALA A 267 -18.05 17.49 -11.79
C ALA A 267 -16.85 16.87 -12.52
N PRO A 268 -16.33 17.50 -13.59
CA PRO A 268 -16.74 18.80 -14.13
C PRO A 268 -17.99 18.76 -15.02
N VAL A 269 -18.49 17.57 -15.35
CA VAL A 269 -19.73 17.35 -16.11
C VAL A 269 -20.53 16.23 -15.45
N GLU A 270 -21.85 16.25 -15.58
CA GLU A 270 -22.70 15.16 -15.15
C GLU A 270 -22.58 13.98 -16.13
N ALA A 271 -22.08 12.85 -15.67
CA ALA A 271 -21.89 11.64 -16.47
C ALA A 271 -21.73 10.39 -15.58
N TYR A 272 -21.70 9.19 -16.17
CA TYR A 272 -21.30 7.98 -15.44
C TYR A 272 -19.78 7.80 -15.48
N ALA A 273 -19.21 7.34 -14.36
CA ALA A 273 -17.79 7.09 -14.28
C ALA A 273 -17.42 5.73 -14.90
N SER A 274 -16.19 5.63 -15.40
CA SER A 274 -15.59 4.36 -15.83
C SER A 274 -15.50 3.41 -14.64
N GLU A 275 -16.03 2.20 -14.79
CA GLU A 275 -15.96 1.13 -13.77
C GLU A 275 -14.52 0.83 -13.37
N ALA A 276 -13.65 0.63 -14.36
CA ALA A 276 -12.25 0.30 -14.12
C ALA A 276 -11.49 1.45 -13.43
N ALA A 277 -11.63 2.68 -13.93
CA ALA A 277 -10.90 3.81 -13.38
C ALA A 277 -11.42 4.19 -11.98
N SER A 278 -12.75 4.24 -11.79
CA SER A 278 -13.33 4.57 -10.48
C SER A 278 -13.05 3.51 -9.43
N SER A 279 -13.06 2.23 -9.79
CA SER A 279 -12.72 1.13 -8.86
C SER A 279 -11.24 1.18 -8.45
N ASN A 280 -10.32 1.46 -9.38
CA ASN A 280 -8.91 1.62 -9.05
C ASN A 280 -8.69 2.82 -8.13
N VAL A 281 -9.30 3.96 -8.45
CA VAL A 281 -9.23 5.17 -7.62
C VAL A 281 -9.76 4.92 -6.21
N GLU A 282 -10.92 4.27 -6.05
CA GLU A 282 -11.47 3.94 -4.73
C GLU A 282 -10.53 3.04 -3.92
N GLY A 283 -9.98 2.01 -4.56
CA GLY A 283 -9.08 1.04 -3.93
C GLY A 283 -7.77 1.65 -3.43
N ASP A 284 -7.32 2.73 -4.06
CA ASP A 284 -6.00 3.33 -3.87
C ASP A 284 -5.99 4.53 -2.90
N ILE A 285 -7.00 4.64 -2.03
CA ILE A 285 -7.12 5.76 -1.08
C ILE A 285 -6.97 5.33 0.38
N ARG A 286 -7.49 4.15 0.74
CA ARG A 286 -7.63 3.71 2.13
C ARG A 286 -6.83 2.42 2.41
N GLY A 287 -6.21 2.33 3.58
CA GLY A 287 -5.33 1.22 3.95
C GLY A 287 -3.97 1.28 3.26
N LEU A 288 -3.52 2.49 2.90
CA LEU A 288 -2.27 2.68 2.15
C LEU A 288 -1.05 2.37 3.02
N TYR A 289 -0.10 1.65 2.43
CA TYR A 289 1.17 1.28 3.06
C TYR A 289 2.32 1.67 2.13
N ALA A 290 3.21 2.52 2.64
CA ALA A 290 4.33 3.07 1.90
C ALA A 290 5.46 2.04 1.69
N THR A 291 6.33 2.33 0.73
CA THR A 291 7.60 1.61 0.57
C THR A 291 8.65 2.12 1.56
N SER A 292 8.66 3.43 1.83
CA SER A 292 9.55 4.06 2.81
C SER A 292 8.96 5.38 3.33
N VAL A 293 9.47 5.83 4.47
CA VAL A 293 9.33 7.23 4.90
C VAL A 293 10.48 8.03 4.29
N GLN A 294 10.15 9.13 3.61
CA GLN A 294 11.14 10.02 3.01
C GLN A 294 11.61 11.08 4.00
N MET A 295 10.69 11.62 4.82
CA MET A 295 11.01 12.62 5.84
C MET A 295 9.91 12.72 6.89
N VAL A 296 10.31 13.13 8.08
CA VAL A 296 9.43 13.43 9.21
C VAL A 296 9.65 14.88 9.63
N ASN A 297 8.56 15.57 9.99
CA ASN A 297 8.51 17.00 10.26
C ASN A 297 9.12 17.84 9.12
N PRO A 298 8.62 17.70 7.87
CA PRO A 298 9.13 18.46 6.75
C PRO A 298 8.95 19.96 6.97
N SER A 299 9.97 20.75 6.68
CA SER A 299 9.85 22.21 6.63
C SER A 299 9.08 22.66 5.38
N ASP A 300 8.50 23.86 5.42
CA ASP A 300 7.84 24.48 4.25
C ASP A 300 8.74 24.51 3.01
N ALA A 301 10.05 24.71 3.20
CA ALA A 301 11.03 24.70 2.11
C ALA A 301 11.18 23.31 1.47
N GLN A 302 11.17 22.24 2.28
CA GLN A 302 11.23 20.86 1.79
C GLN A 302 9.93 20.46 1.10
N LEU A 303 8.77 20.83 1.67
CA LEU A 303 7.48 20.60 1.01
C LEU A 303 7.42 21.29 -0.35
N LYS A 304 7.96 22.51 -0.45
CA LYS A 304 8.07 23.23 -1.72
C LYS A 304 9.03 22.61 -2.72
N GLU A 305 10.17 22.10 -2.25
CA GLU A 305 11.13 21.39 -3.11
C GLU A 305 10.51 20.11 -3.71
N LEU A 306 9.70 19.41 -2.93
CA LEU A 306 8.94 18.24 -3.39
C LEU A 306 7.70 18.61 -4.23
N GLY A 307 7.31 19.88 -4.27
CA GLY A 307 6.07 20.32 -4.91
C GLY A 307 4.80 19.91 -4.17
N LEU A 308 4.89 19.61 -2.87
CA LEU A 308 3.75 19.29 -2.00
C LEU A 308 3.04 20.56 -1.46
N ASP A 309 3.68 21.73 -1.55
CA ASP A 309 3.03 23.03 -1.24
C ASP A 309 2.01 23.45 -2.30
N ASN A 310 2.24 23.03 -3.55
CA ASN A 310 1.32 23.15 -4.67
C ASN A 310 1.21 21.78 -5.38
N PRO A 311 0.44 20.84 -4.79
CA PRO A 311 0.51 19.42 -5.12
C PRO A 311 0.13 19.12 -6.56
N TYR A 312 0.89 18.20 -7.17
CA TYR A 312 0.61 17.68 -8.50
C TYR A 312 -0.76 17.02 -8.56
N ALA A 313 -1.05 16.16 -7.59
CA ALA A 313 -2.33 15.48 -7.44
C ALA A 313 -2.86 15.59 -6.00
N THR A 314 -4.17 15.66 -5.87
CA THR A 314 -4.87 15.63 -4.57
C THR A 314 -6.06 14.71 -4.65
N VAL A 315 -6.33 13.97 -3.56
CA VAL A 315 -7.57 13.23 -3.41
C VAL A 315 -8.21 13.54 -2.05
N LYS A 316 -9.52 13.73 -2.07
CA LYS A 316 -10.36 13.82 -0.88
C LYS A 316 -11.48 12.80 -0.97
N ALA A 317 -11.49 11.84 -0.06
CA ALA A 317 -12.55 10.83 0.05
C ALA A 317 -13.30 10.96 1.37
N VAL A 318 -14.62 11.00 1.31
CA VAL A 318 -15.49 11.07 2.48
C VAL A 318 -16.10 9.69 2.71
N TYR A 319 -15.64 9.00 3.74
CA TYR A 319 -16.20 7.73 4.20
C TYR A 319 -17.25 7.98 5.29
N PRO A 320 -18.06 6.98 5.67
CA PRO A 320 -19.02 7.11 6.76
C PRO A 320 -18.39 7.40 8.13
N ASP A 321 -17.17 6.91 8.37
CA ASP A 321 -16.44 6.98 9.63
C ASP A 321 -15.29 8.00 9.63
N THR A 322 -14.75 8.36 8.47
CA THR A 322 -13.59 9.25 8.35
C THR A 322 -13.59 10.05 7.05
N THR A 323 -12.72 11.06 6.96
CA THR A 323 -12.39 11.75 5.71
C THR A 323 -10.89 11.67 5.50
N ILE A 324 -10.48 11.18 4.34
CA ILE A 324 -9.08 11.04 3.96
C ILE A 324 -8.77 12.15 2.94
N GLU A 325 -7.80 13.01 3.26
CA GLU A 325 -7.25 14.01 2.33
C GLU A 325 -5.76 13.72 2.12
N LEU A 326 -5.39 13.39 0.88
CA LEU A 326 -4.00 13.08 0.50
C LEU A 326 -3.53 14.08 -0.55
N ILE A 327 -2.25 14.42 -0.48
CA ILE A 327 -1.55 15.24 -1.45
C ILE A 327 -0.32 14.49 -1.95
N ALA A 328 -0.06 14.59 -3.25
CA ALA A 328 1.06 13.91 -3.90
C ALA A 328 1.83 14.85 -4.83
N ALA A 329 3.14 14.67 -4.84
CA ALA A 329 4.04 15.21 -5.84
C ALA A 329 3.86 14.47 -7.17
N LYS A 330 4.46 15.02 -8.22
CA LYS A 330 4.52 14.33 -9.51
C LYS A 330 5.38 13.05 -9.37
N PRO A 331 4.98 11.90 -9.94
CA PRO A 331 5.83 10.73 -9.97
C PRO A 331 7.20 11.03 -10.61
N ASP A 332 8.26 10.46 -10.06
CA ASP A 332 9.60 10.54 -10.65
C ASP A 332 9.77 9.62 -11.88
N SER A 333 10.99 9.57 -12.45
CA SER A 333 11.25 8.75 -13.63
C SER A 333 11.13 7.25 -13.40
N GLU A 334 11.23 6.80 -12.15
CA GLU A 334 11.10 5.39 -11.74
C GLU A 334 9.66 5.06 -11.31
N GLY A 335 8.76 6.04 -11.30
CA GLY A 335 7.38 5.87 -10.86
C GLY A 335 7.19 5.92 -9.34
N THR A 336 8.14 6.48 -8.61
CA THR A 336 8.00 6.73 -7.16
C THR A 336 7.24 8.03 -6.94
N VAL A 337 6.28 8.01 -6.01
CA VAL A 337 5.46 9.15 -5.63
C VAL A 337 5.77 9.55 -4.20
N SER A 338 6.20 10.80 -4.01
CA SER A 338 6.24 11.44 -2.69
C SER A 338 4.85 11.95 -2.33
N MET A 339 4.30 11.53 -1.19
CA MET A 339 2.95 11.91 -0.78
C MET A 339 2.80 12.01 0.73
N MET A 340 1.71 12.64 1.19
CA MET A 340 1.38 12.73 2.61
C MET A 340 -0.12 12.92 2.84
N ILE A 341 -0.58 12.63 4.06
CA ILE A 341 -1.85 13.17 4.55
C ILE A 341 -1.74 14.69 4.53
N LYS A 342 -2.76 15.37 3.98
CA LYS A 342 -2.81 16.82 3.92
C LYS A 342 -2.77 17.42 5.32
N GLY A 343 -1.74 18.22 5.60
CA GLY A 343 -1.50 18.80 6.92
C GLY A 343 -0.88 17.83 7.95
N GLY A 344 -0.50 16.63 7.53
CA GLY A 344 0.29 15.70 8.33
C GLY A 344 1.77 16.10 8.41
N ASN A 345 2.57 15.30 9.12
CA ASN A 345 3.98 15.59 9.39
C ASN A 345 4.94 14.52 8.87
N VAL A 346 4.48 13.61 8.02
CA VAL A 346 5.30 12.55 7.42
C VAL A 346 5.11 12.57 5.92
N VAL A 347 6.21 12.59 5.17
CA VAL A 347 6.20 12.37 3.72
C VAL A 347 6.65 10.94 3.46
N TYR A 348 5.82 10.23 2.73
CA TYR A 348 6.00 8.83 2.35
C TYR A 348 6.43 8.73 0.89
N GLN A 349 7.10 7.63 0.55
CA GLN A 349 7.31 7.20 -0.82
C GLN A 349 6.52 5.93 -1.09
N ILE A 350 5.79 5.92 -2.20
CA ILE A 350 4.99 4.78 -2.67
C ILE A 350 5.10 4.66 -4.19
N GLY A 351 4.96 3.44 -4.71
CA GLY A 351 4.90 3.23 -6.16
C GLY A 351 3.59 3.77 -6.73
N LYS A 352 3.65 4.42 -7.90
CA LYS A 352 2.48 5.02 -8.55
C LYS A 352 1.35 4.03 -8.84
N ASP A 353 1.68 2.76 -9.04
CA ASP A 353 0.70 1.69 -9.30
C ASP A 353 -0.18 1.37 -8.06
N SER A 354 0.20 1.85 -6.87
CA SER A 354 -0.61 1.77 -5.64
C SER A 354 -1.43 3.03 -5.36
N VAL A 355 -1.28 4.07 -6.21
CA VAL A 355 -1.94 5.37 -6.10
C VAL A 355 -2.33 5.88 -7.49
N THR A 356 -3.13 5.11 -8.22
CA THR A 356 -3.50 5.40 -9.62
C THR A 356 -4.17 6.76 -9.81
N TRP A 357 -4.80 7.29 -8.77
CA TRP A 357 -5.39 8.64 -8.75
C TRP A 357 -4.37 9.78 -8.98
N VAL A 358 -3.06 9.52 -8.87
CA VAL A 358 -2.01 10.53 -9.08
C VAL A 358 -1.85 10.93 -10.55
N GLU A 359 -2.11 10.02 -11.49
CA GLU A 359 -1.97 10.27 -12.93
C GLU A 359 -3.30 10.18 -13.69
N VAL A 360 -4.41 9.90 -12.99
CA VAL A 360 -5.71 9.70 -13.63
C VAL A 360 -6.18 10.98 -14.33
N THR A 361 -6.69 10.82 -15.54
CA THR A 361 -7.20 11.93 -16.35
C THR A 361 -8.72 11.99 -16.33
N PHE A 362 -9.27 13.16 -16.69
CA PHE A 362 -10.70 13.32 -16.88
C PHE A 362 -11.28 12.35 -17.93
N ASP A 363 -10.57 12.12 -19.04
CA ASP A 363 -11.03 11.20 -20.08
C ASP A 363 -11.07 9.75 -19.55
N GLU A 364 -10.06 9.27 -18.84
CA GLU A 364 -10.07 7.92 -18.25
C GLU A 364 -11.20 7.72 -17.24
N MET A 365 -11.59 8.77 -16.53
CA MET A 365 -12.70 8.73 -15.56
C MET A 365 -14.08 8.66 -16.20
N LEU A 366 -14.26 9.09 -17.45
CA LEU A 366 -15.54 8.98 -18.15
C LEU A 366 -15.82 7.53 -18.55
N SER A 367 -17.06 7.07 -18.40
CA SER A 367 -17.48 5.73 -18.84
C SER A 367 -17.17 5.45 -20.32
N GLU A 368 -16.52 4.31 -20.59
CA GLU A 368 -16.20 3.85 -21.95
C GLU A 368 -17.45 3.76 -22.85
N TYR A 369 -18.58 3.40 -22.24
CA TYR A 369 -19.88 3.29 -22.90
C TYR A 369 -20.77 4.49 -22.60
N MET A 370 -21.60 4.89 -23.57
CA MET A 370 -22.47 6.05 -23.43
C MET A 370 -23.52 5.87 -22.33
N LEU A 371 -24.20 4.72 -22.34
CA LEU A 371 -25.18 4.30 -21.33
C LEU A 371 -25.22 2.77 -21.33
N SER A 372 -25.21 2.17 -20.14
CA SER A 372 -25.30 0.72 -19.93
C SER A 372 -26.54 0.33 -19.10
N PRO A 373 -27.76 0.55 -19.61
CA PRO A 373 -28.99 0.22 -18.90
C PRO A 373 -29.21 -1.28 -18.76
N SER A 374 -29.83 -1.67 -17.64
CA SER A 374 -30.28 -3.03 -17.40
C SER A 374 -31.54 -3.34 -18.21
N MET A 375 -31.48 -4.31 -19.13
CA MET A 375 -32.63 -4.67 -19.97
C MET A 375 -33.86 -5.09 -19.15
N VAL A 376 -33.66 -5.76 -18.00
CA VAL A 376 -34.77 -6.23 -17.16
C VAL A 376 -35.51 -5.08 -16.48
N SER A 377 -34.84 -3.94 -16.28
CA SER A 377 -35.40 -2.73 -15.65
C SER A 377 -36.22 -1.88 -16.62
N LEU A 378 -36.12 -2.12 -17.92
CA LEU A 378 -36.80 -1.31 -18.94
C LEU A 378 -38.30 -1.62 -18.98
N SER A 379 -39.09 -0.57 -19.19
CA SER A 379 -40.49 -0.67 -19.61
C SER A 379 -40.64 -0.37 -21.09
N LYS A 380 -39.81 0.52 -21.65
CA LYS A 380 -39.81 0.87 -23.07
C LYS A 380 -38.43 1.35 -23.52
N MET A 381 -38.08 1.07 -24.78
CA MET A 381 -36.96 1.67 -25.48
C MET A 381 -37.49 2.32 -26.76
N THR A 382 -37.30 3.62 -26.89
CA THR A 382 -37.68 4.38 -28.09
C THR A 382 -36.43 4.74 -28.87
N VAL A 383 -36.33 4.25 -30.10
CA VAL A 383 -35.23 4.56 -31.02
C VAL A 383 -35.74 5.49 -32.11
N ASN A 384 -35.07 6.62 -32.34
CA ASN A 384 -35.30 7.52 -33.46
C ASN A 384 -34.07 7.47 -34.38
N ASP A 385 -34.23 7.00 -35.61
CA ASP A 385 -33.15 6.88 -36.61
C ASP A 385 -32.94 8.14 -37.47
N GLY A 386 -33.41 9.30 -36.98
CA GLY A 386 -33.48 10.56 -37.72
C GLY A 386 -34.64 10.65 -38.70
N LYS A 387 -35.37 9.55 -38.95
CA LYS A 387 -36.51 9.50 -39.88
C LYS A 387 -37.80 9.02 -39.22
N LYS A 388 -37.74 7.99 -38.37
CA LYS A 388 -38.90 7.39 -37.71
C LYS A 388 -38.59 6.92 -36.30
N ASN A 389 -39.65 6.83 -35.49
CA ASN A 389 -39.59 6.27 -34.14
C ASN A 389 -39.94 4.78 -34.16
N TYR A 390 -39.19 4.00 -33.39
CA TYR A 390 -39.44 2.59 -33.10
C TYR A 390 -39.60 2.46 -31.59
N GLU A 391 -40.72 1.89 -31.15
CA GLU A 391 -41.02 1.71 -29.73
C GLU A 391 -41.03 0.22 -29.39
N PHE A 392 -40.02 -0.21 -28.63
CA PHE A 392 -39.91 -1.55 -28.10
C PHE A 392 -40.41 -1.56 -26.66
N VAL A 393 -41.46 -2.32 -26.37
CA VAL A 393 -42.06 -2.43 -25.04
C VAL A 393 -41.57 -3.69 -24.35
N PHE A 394 -41.11 -3.54 -23.11
CA PHE A 394 -40.52 -4.61 -22.31
C PHE A 394 -41.50 -5.06 -21.24
N SER A 395 -41.46 -6.35 -20.91
CA SER A 395 -42.14 -6.91 -19.75
C SER A 395 -41.25 -7.97 -19.13
N SER A 396 -40.82 -7.75 -17.89
CA SER A 396 -39.99 -8.67 -17.11
C SER A 396 -40.79 -9.26 -15.96
N THR A 397 -40.71 -10.58 -15.78
CA THR A 397 -41.35 -11.30 -14.67
C THR A 397 -40.33 -12.16 -13.95
N THR A 398 -40.26 -12.05 -12.63
CA THR A 398 -39.38 -12.86 -11.78
C THR A 398 -40.17 -13.98 -11.11
N SER A 399 -39.66 -15.20 -11.18
CA SER A 399 -40.22 -16.39 -10.56
C SER A 399 -39.16 -17.07 -9.69
N THR A 400 -39.52 -17.41 -8.46
CA THR A 400 -38.68 -18.19 -7.54
C THR A 400 -39.25 -19.59 -7.41
N GLU A 401 -38.46 -20.59 -7.76
CA GLU A 401 -38.77 -22.00 -7.59
C GLU A 401 -37.91 -22.58 -6.48
N LYS A 402 -38.45 -23.54 -5.73
CA LYS A 402 -37.71 -24.30 -4.71
C LYS A 402 -37.48 -25.70 -5.23
N ASP A 403 -36.26 -26.18 -5.17
CA ASP A 403 -35.98 -27.58 -5.48
C ASP A 403 -36.41 -28.51 -4.32
N GLU A 404 -36.23 -29.82 -4.53
CA GLU A 404 -36.58 -30.84 -3.54
C GLU A 404 -35.74 -30.75 -2.25
N GLU A 405 -34.64 -29.98 -2.26
CA GLU A 405 -33.75 -29.72 -1.12
C GLU A 405 -34.02 -28.34 -0.45
N ASP A 406 -35.11 -27.66 -0.81
CA ASP A 406 -35.49 -26.32 -0.34
C ASP A 406 -34.49 -25.21 -0.76
N SER A 407 -33.70 -25.45 -1.80
CA SER A 407 -32.85 -24.46 -2.45
C SER A 407 -33.67 -23.58 -3.38
N GLU A 408 -33.60 -22.26 -3.20
CA GLU A 408 -34.33 -21.28 -3.99
C GLU A 408 -33.56 -20.94 -5.28
N THR A 409 -34.17 -21.20 -6.43
CA THR A 409 -33.71 -20.74 -7.74
C THR A 409 -34.61 -19.60 -8.22
N THR A 410 -34.04 -18.41 -8.40
CA THR A 410 -34.78 -17.26 -8.96
C THR A 410 -34.43 -17.09 -10.43
N SER A 411 -35.45 -17.00 -11.29
CA SER A 411 -35.31 -16.76 -12.73
C SER A 411 -36.10 -15.51 -13.13
N THR A 412 -35.56 -14.73 -14.08
CA THR A 412 -36.26 -13.57 -14.65
C THR A 412 -36.45 -13.80 -16.15
N THR A 413 -37.68 -13.66 -16.62
CA THR A 413 -38.04 -13.76 -18.04
C THR A 413 -38.41 -12.39 -18.56
N THR A 414 -37.75 -11.92 -19.63
CA THR A 414 -38.05 -10.65 -20.30
C THR A 414 -38.62 -10.92 -21.68
N THR A 415 -39.69 -10.21 -22.03
CA THR A 415 -40.29 -10.22 -23.38
C THR A 415 -40.21 -8.83 -23.98
N VAL A 416 -40.06 -8.76 -25.31
CA VAL A 416 -39.95 -7.49 -26.06
C VAL A 416 -40.98 -7.48 -27.17
N LYS A 417 -41.73 -6.38 -27.30
CA LYS A 417 -42.74 -6.20 -28.35
C LYS A 417 -42.48 -4.95 -29.17
N TYR A 418 -42.74 -5.04 -30.47
CA TYR A 418 -42.85 -3.89 -31.36
C TYR A 418 -44.27 -3.84 -31.93
N GLY A 419 -45.06 -2.86 -31.50
CA GLY A 419 -46.52 -2.89 -31.66
C GLY A 419 -47.12 -4.12 -30.98
N ASP A 420 -48.00 -4.85 -31.67
CA ASP A 420 -48.60 -6.08 -31.14
C ASP A 420 -47.75 -7.35 -31.34
N LYS A 421 -46.57 -7.22 -31.99
CA LYS A 421 -45.73 -8.36 -32.34
C LYS A 421 -44.62 -8.56 -31.31
N GLU A 422 -44.49 -9.79 -30.83
CA GLU A 422 -43.33 -10.21 -30.03
C GLU A 422 -42.09 -10.36 -30.92
N ILE A 423 -40.97 -9.85 -30.43
CA ILE A 423 -39.65 -9.95 -31.05
C ILE A 423 -38.89 -11.10 -30.40
N ASP A 424 -38.15 -11.86 -31.19
CA ASP A 424 -37.25 -12.89 -30.68
C ASP A 424 -36.21 -12.27 -29.75
N LEU A 425 -36.13 -12.78 -28.51
CA LEU A 425 -35.29 -12.20 -27.48
C LEU A 425 -33.80 -12.33 -27.80
N GLY A 426 -33.36 -13.36 -28.53
CA GLY A 426 -31.96 -13.52 -28.93
C GLY A 426 -31.54 -12.48 -29.96
N ASN A 427 -32.39 -12.26 -30.97
CA ASN A 427 -32.20 -11.18 -31.95
C ASN A 427 -32.17 -9.81 -31.25
N PHE A 428 -33.11 -9.56 -30.33
CA PHE A 428 -33.18 -8.27 -29.65
C PHE A 428 -32.02 -8.06 -28.69
N SER A 429 -31.58 -9.10 -27.96
CA SER A 429 -30.44 -9.01 -27.04
C SER A 429 -29.15 -8.64 -27.78
N THR A 430 -28.94 -9.19 -28.98
CA THR A 430 -27.80 -8.83 -29.83
C THR A 430 -27.86 -7.36 -30.25
N TYR A 431 -29.03 -6.88 -30.69
CA TYR A 431 -29.23 -5.47 -31.01
C TYR A 431 -29.01 -4.57 -29.79
N PHE A 432 -29.58 -4.93 -28.64
CA PHE A 432 -29.46 -4.18 -27.39
C PHE A 432 -28.00 -4.06 -26.96
N GLN A 433 -27.23 -5.15 -27.01
CA GLN A 433 -25.78 -5.14 -26.75
C GLN A 433 -25.04 -4.20 -27.70
N ASN A 434 -25.32 -4.22 -29.00
CA ASN A 434 -24.69 -3.32 -29.95
C ASN A 434 -24.98 -1.84 -29.63
N VAL A 435 -26.18 -1.53 -29.12
CA VAL A 435 -26.55 -0.17 -28.73
C VAL A 435 -25.86 0.24 -27.43
N THR A 436 -25.75 -0.65 -26.44
CA THR A 436 -25.15 -0.32 -25.13
C THR A 436 -23.63 -0.38 -25.13
N LEU A 437 -23.00 -1.17 -26.01
CA LEU A 437 -21.55 -1.31 -26.13
C LEU A 437 -20.91 -0.36 -27.16
N ILE A 438 -21.57 0.75 -27.48
CA ILE A 438 -20.96 1.80 -28.30
C ILE A 438 -19.82 2.43 -27.49
N THR A 439 -18.60 2.23 -27.95
CA THR A 439 -17.40 2.76 -27.30
C THR A 439 -17.17 4.22 -27.66
N ARG A 440 -16.77 4.98 -26.65
CA ARG A 440 -16.28 6.34 -26.80
C ARG A 440 -14.94 6.33 -27.55
N ALA A 441 -14.77 7.28 -28.46
CA ALA A 441 -13.55 7.48 -29.21
C ALA A 441 -12.59 8.49 -28.54
N ASP A 442 -13.15 9.47 -27.82
CA ASP A 442 -12.49 10.50 -27.02
C ASP A 442 -13.54 11.21 -26.15
N GLY A 443 -13.11 11.90 -25.09
CA GLY A 443 -13.94 12.73 -24.21
C GLY A 443 -14.07 14.20 -24.63
N ASP A 444 -13.63 14.58 -25.84
CA ASP A 444 -13.71 15.97 -26.29
C ASP A 444 -15.17 16.36 -26.55
N THR A 445 -15.54 17.58 -26.17
CA THR A 445 -16.91 18.08 -26.32
C THR A 445 -16.97 19.32 -27.19
N GLU A 446 -18.05 19.47 -27.94
CA GLU A 446 -18.33 20.64 -28.77
C GLU A 446 -19.82 21.01 -28.73
N SER A 447 -20.15 22.22 -29.19
CA SER A 447 -21.54 22.67 -29.27
C SER A 447 -22.29 21.88 -30.35
N PHE A 448 -23.52 21.47 -30.06
CA PHE A 448 -24.37 20.74 -31.00
C PHE A 448 -25.70 21.44 -31.24
N SER A 449 -26.29 21.20 -32.41
CA SER A 449 -27.61 21.70 -32.78
C SER A 449 -28.25 20.82 -33.87
N GLY A 450 -29.53 21.06 -34.15
CA GLY A 450 -30.27 20.30 -35.16
C GLY A 450 -30.83 18.99 -34.61
N ASN A 451 -31.20 18.08 -35.51
CA ASN A 451 -31.76 16.77 -35.15
C ASN A 451 -30.64 15.73 -35.02
N PRO A 452 -30.71 14.83 -34.03
CA PRO A 452 -29.76 13.73 -33.94
C PRO A 452 -29.93 12.76 -35.13
N VAL A 453 -28.83 12.13 -35.53
CA VAL A 453 -28.82 11.04 -36.54
C VAL A 453 -29.40 9.77 -35.93
N LEU A 454 -29.19 9.56 -34.63
CA LEU A 454 -29.76 8.49 -33.85
C LEU A 454 -30.03 9.02 -32.44
N SER A 455 -31.21 8.75 -31.89
CA SER A 455 -31.53 8.97 -30.48
C SER A 455 -32.14 7.70 -29.91
N VAL A 456 -31.72 7.32 -28.72
CA VAL A 456 -32.25 6.18 -27.99
C VAL A 456 -32.69 6.66 -26.61
N LYS A 457 -33.97 6.51 -26.32
CA LYS A 457 -34.55 6.78 -25.01
C LYS A 457 -34.88 5.46 -24.32
N TYR A 458 -34.45 5.33 -23.08
CA TYR A 458 -34.73 4.22 -22.19
C TYR A 458 -35.72 4.70 -21.13
N ASP A 459 -36.94 4.17 -21.13
CA ASP A 459 -37.91 4.40 -20.06
C ASP A 459 -37.86 3.18 -19.12
N PHE A 460 -37.60 3.42 -17.85
CA PHE A 460 -37.47 2.38 -16.83
C PHE A 460 -38.82 2.07 -16.16
N THR A 461 -38.90 0.90 -15.53
CA THR A 461 -40.05 0.49 -14.73
C THR A 461 -40.16 1.27 -13.42
N SER A 462 -39.06 1.84 -12.94
CA SER A 462 -38.99 2.80 -11.83
C SER A 462 -39.73 4.11 -12.14
N GLY A 463 -39.90 4.45 -13.42
CA GLY A 463 -40.57 5.66 -13.91
C GLY A 463 -39.60 6.71 -14.45
N ASP A 464 -38.30 6.57 -14.20
CA ASP A 464 -37.25 7.44 -14.74
C ASP A 464 -36.94 7.12 -16.21
N SER A 465 -36.23 8.02 -16.88
CA SER A 465 -35.80 7.81 -18.26
C SER A 465 -34.46 8.44 -18.56
N GLU A 466 -33.68 7.74 -19.38
CA GLU A 466 -32.34 8.15 -19.82
C GLU A 466 -32.31 8.25 -21.34
N THR A 467 -31.56 9.20 -21.89
CA THR A 467 -31.48 9.39 -23.35
C THR A 467 -30.05 9.56 -23.81
N VAL A 468 -29.67 8.80 -24.84
CA VAL A 468 -28.44 9.03 -25.62
C VAL A 468 -28.80 9.49 -27.03
N SER A 469 -28.12 10.53 -27.51
CA SER A 469 -28.31 11.12 -28.83
C SER A 469 -26.98 11.34 -29.53
N PHE A 470 -26.97 11.16 -30.85
CA PHE A 470 -25.77 11.26 -31.67
C PHE A 470 -25.93 12.34 -32.75
N TYR A 471 -25.09 13.37 -32.70
CA TYR A 471 -25.17 14.54 -33.58
C TYR A 471 -24.03 14.56 -34.59
N ASN A 472 -24.32 14.98 -35.82
CA ASN A 472 -23.30 15.15 -36.86
C ASN A 472 -22.58 16.48 -36.69
N THR A 473 -21.27 16.42 -36.44
CA THR A 473 -20.40 17.60 -36.32
C THR A 473 -19.42 17.75 -37.49
N GLY A 474 -19.58 16.94 -38.56
CA GLY A 474 -18.88 17.12 -39.84
C GLY A 474 -17.66 16.23 -40.08
N ASN A 475 -17.13 15.56 -39.05
CA ASN A 475 -15.94 14.69 -39.13
C ASN A 475 -16.28 13.19 -39.30
N GLU A 476 -15.34 12.25 -39.15
CA GLU A 476 -15.57 10.78 -39.15
C GLU A 476 -16.23 10.26 -37.85
N ARG A 477 -16.64 11.16 -36.96
CA ARG A 477 -17.26 10.88 -35.67
C ARG A 477 -18.61 11.60 -35.54
N TYR A 478 -19.46 11.08 -34.66
CA TYR A 478 -20.64 11.77 -34.13
C TYR A 478 -20.35 12.23 -32.70
N LEU A 479 -20.87 13.39 -32.31
CA LEU A 479 -20.88 13.80 -30.92
C LEU A 479 -21.99 13.03 -30.18
N ALA A 480 -21.64 12.38 -29.08
CA ALA A 480 -22.58 11.73 -28.20
C ALA A 480 -23.04 12.67 -27.08
N VAL A 481 -24.34 12.68 -26.85
CA VAL A 481 -25.02 13.53 -25.87
C VAL A 481 -25.90 12.65 -25.00
N VAL A 482 -25.61 12.59 -23.71
CA VAL A 482 -26.40 11.84 -22.72
C VAL A 482 -27.16 12.84 -21.86
N ASN A 483 -28.48 12.71 -21.80
CA ASN A 483 -29.39 13.63 -21.09
C ASN A 483 -29.17 15.12 -21.39
N GLY A 484 -28.75 15.44 -22.61
CA GLY A 484 -28.46 16.82 -23.03
C GLY A 484 -27.04 17.29 -22.74
N GLN A 485 -26.22 16.49 -22.04
CA GLN A 485 -24.81 16.76 -21.79
C GLN A 485 -23.94 16.10 -22.87
N ALA A 486 -23.06 16.85 -23.52
CA ALA A 486 -22.07 16.29 -24.42
C ALA A 486 -21.01 15.54 -23.60
N ILE A 487 -20.72 14.29 -23.98
CA ILE A 487 -19.84 13.38 -23.22
C ILE A 487 -18.71 12.77 -24.05
N GLY A 488 -18.50 13.24 -25.28
CA GLY A 488 -17.45 12.76 -26.15
C GLY A 488 -17.93 12.37 -27.54
N HIS A 489 -17.03 11.78 -28.32
CA HIS A 489 -17.31 11.35 -29.68
C HIS A 489 -17.39 9.83 -29.82
N VAL A 490 -18.09 9.38 -30.85
CA VAL A 490 -18.18 7.97 -31.25
C VAL A 490 -17.99 7.83 -32.77
N TYR A 491 -17.48 6.69 -33.23
CA TYR A 491 -17.23 6.49 -34.66
C TYR A 491 -18.54 6.35 -35.46
N LYS A 492 -18.60 7.02 -36.61
CA LYS A 492 -19.79 7.00 -37.49
C LYS A 492 -20.19 5.60 -37.93
N ALA A 493 -19.23 4.71 -38.15
CA ALA A 493 -19.47 3.34 -38.61
C ALA A 493 -20.40 2.57 -37.65
N GLY A 494 -20.16 2.64 -36.34
CA GLY A 494 -20.99 1.98 -35.33
C GLY A 494 -22.41 2.52 -35.32
N ILE A 495 -22.56 3.86 -35.27
CA ILE A 495 -23.89 4.50 -35.25
C ILE A 495 -24.67 4.24 -36.55
N ASN A 496 -24.02 4.32 -37.71
CA ASN A 496 -24.67 4.03 -38.98
C ASN A 496 -25.10 2.55 -39.08
N LYS A 497 -24.31 1.63 -38.50
CA LYS A 497 -24.69 0.22 -38.38
C LYS A 497 -25.94 0.07 -37.50
N LEU A 498 -26.01 0.77 -36.36
CA LEU A 498 -27.21 0.76 -35.50
C LEU A 498 -28.45 1.27 -36.21
N VAL A 499 -28.35 2.40 -36.91
CA VAL A 499 -29.48 2.97 -37.69
C VAL A 499 -30.05 1.94 -38.67
N ASN A 500 -29.19 1.17 -39.34
CA ASN A 500 -29.64 0.08 -40.21
C ASN A 500 -30.28 -1.07 -39.41
N GLN A 501 -29.62 -1.51 -38.33
CA GLN A 501 -30.09 -2.62 -37.48
C GLN A 501 -31.43 -2.34 -36.80
N THR A 502 -31.75 -1.10 -36.44
CA THR A 502 -33.05 -0.73 -35.84
C THR A 502 -34.23 -1.14 -36.72
N SER A 503 -34.09 -0.98 -38.04
CA SER A 503 -35.14 -1.37 -38.98
C SER A 503 -35.29 -2.89 -39.13
N GLN A 504 -34.17 -3.61 -39.06
CA GLN A 504 -34.13 -5.08 -39.14
C GLN A 504 -34.76 -5.71 -37.90
N ILE A 505 -34.38 -5.24 -36.71
CA ILE A 505 -34.92 -5.80 -35.46
C ILE A 505 -36.41 -5.51 -35.30
N ALA A 506 -36.89 -4.35 -35.78
CA ALA A 506 -38.34 -4.08 -35.85
C ALA A 506 -39.10 -5.03 -36.79
N GLY A 507 -38.40 -5.61 -37.77
CA GLY A 507 -38.87 -6.70 -38.64
C GLY A 507 -38.75 -8.10 -38.01
N ASN A 508 -38.24 -8.20 -36.78
CA ASN A 508 -37.84 -9.44 -36.11
C ASN A 508 -36.74 -10.22 -36.88
N GLU A 509 -35.85 -9.50 -37.55
CA GLU A 509 -34.71 -10.09 -38.27
C GLU A 509 -33.48 -10.17 -37.35
N GLN A 510 -32.63 -11.17 -37.60
CA GLN A 510 -31.35 -11.31 -36.92
C GLN A 510 -30.40 -10.18 -37.32
N VAL A 511 -29.63 -9.67 -36.36
CA VAL A 511 -28.60 -8.65 -36.59
C VAL A 511 -27.23 -9.17 -36.17
N ASP A 512 -26.18 -8.69 -36.84
CA ASP A 512 -24.80 -9.06 -36.50
C ASP A 512 -24.30 -8.30 -35.26
N ALA A 513 -23.60 -8.99 -34.37
CA ALA A 513 -22.84 -8.37 -33.28
C ALA A 513 -21.77 -7.41 -33.84
N PHE A 514 -21.30 -6.50 -32.99
CA PHE A 514 -20.24 -5.54 -33.32
C PHE A 514 -18.87 -6.18 -33.47
#